data_AF-A0A563BCW7-F1
#
_entry.id   AF-A0A563BCW7-F1
#
_cell.length_a   1.000
_cell.length_b   1.000
_cell.length_c   1.000
_cell.angle_alpha   90.00
_cell.angle_beta   90.00
_cell.angle_gamma   90.00
#
_symmetry.space_group_name_H-M   'P 1'
#
loop_
_entity.id
_entity.type
_entity.pdbx_description
1 polymer ?
#
loop_
_entity_poly.entity_id
_entity_poly.type
_entity_poly.pdbx_seq_one_letter_code
_entity_poly.pdbx_strand_id
1 'polypeptide(L)'
;MSSAFKIAKTYKTLYIFSAFLLVLSGLIFGFSRVRSAFAETKDPDAGEISDMHYVTFFADNKTLTIKTNANTVEEALKRSNIAVENYDKVEPART
;
A
#
# COMPACT_ATOMS: atom_id res chain seq x y z
N MET A 1 -26.75 -6.26 48.59
CA MET A 1 -25.43 -6.12 47.94
C MET A 1 -25.20 -4.62 47.70
N SER A 2 -24.34 -3.98 48.50
CA SER A 2 -24.23 -2.52 48.64
C SER A 2 -23.76 -1.82 47.35
N SER A 3 -24.41 -0.71 47.00
CA SER A 3 -24.15 0.14 45.83
C SER A 3 -22.69 0.62 45.74
N ALA A 4 -22.02 0.82 46.87
CA ALA A 4 -20.61 1.20 46.93
C ALA A 4 -19.68 0.15 46.31
N PHE A 5 -20.00 -1.14 46.46
CA PHE A 5 -19.21 -2.24 45.90
C PHE A 5 -19.27 -2.30 44.37
N LYS A 6 -20.42 -1.91 43.79
CA LYS A 6 -20.60 -1.87 42.33
C LYS A 6 -19.76 -0.75 41.71
N ILE A 7 -19.84 0.45 42.29
CA ILE A 7 -19.04 1.62 41.87
C ILE A 7 -17.55 1.27 41.98
N ALA A 8 -17.18 0.54 43.03
CA ALA A 8 -15.80 0.18 43.25
C ALA A 8 -15.23 -0.78 42.20
N LYS A 9 -16.04 -1.77 41.84
CA LYS A 9 -15.72 -2.71 40.78
C LYS A 9 -15.63 -2.02 39.42
N THR A 10 -16.52 -1.06 39.14
CA THR A 10 -16.54 -0.33 37.86
C THR A 10 -15.29 0.52 37.66
N TYR A 11 -14.82 1.25 38.68
CA TYR A 11 -13.58 2.06 38.53
C TYR A 11 -12.37 1.17 38.27
N LYS A 12 -12.29 0.00 38.92
CA LYS A 12 -11.15 -0.90 38.79
C LYS A 12 -11.10 -1.52 37.39
N THR A 13 -12.25 -1.92 36.86
CA THR A 13 -12.37 -2.41 35.48
C THR A 13 -12.03 -1.32 34.45
N LEU A 14 -12.49 -0.08 34.67
CA LEU A 14 -12.20 1.04 33.78
C LEU A 14 -10.71 1.40 33.76
N TYR A 15 -10.06 1.37 34.93
CA TYR A 15 -8.62 1.62 35.05
C TYR A 15 -7.77 0.54 34.37
N ILE A 16 -8.15 -0.74 34.50
CA ILE A 16 -7.45 -1.84 33.82
C ILE A 16 -7.58 -1.71 32.30
N PHE A 17 -8.76 -1.32 31.81
CA PHE A 17 -9.00 -1.12 30.39
C PHE A 17 -8.18 0.06 29.84
N SER A 18 -8.10 1.19 30.56
CA SER A 18 -7.31 2.33 30.12
C SER A 18 -5.81 2.05 30.11
N ALA A 19 -5.29 1.32 31.11
CA ALA A 19 -3.90 0.89 31.13
C ALA A 19 -3.54 -0.02 29.93
N PHE A 20 -4.46 -0.93 29.56
CA PHE A 20 -4.29 -1.77 28.38
C PHE A 20 -4.26 -0.96 27.07
N LEU A 21 -5.14 0.02 26.92
CA LEU A 21 -5.16 0.90 25.75
C LEU A 21 -3.87 1.73 25.61
N LEU A 22 -3.28 2.18 26.73
CA LEU A 22 -2.01 2.92 26.71
C LEU A 22 -0.84 2.04 26.27
N VAL A 23 -0.77 0.79 26.75
CA VAL A 23 0.25 -0.19 26.33
C VAL A 23 0.09 -0.55 24.84
N LEU A 24 -1.15 -0.76 24.39
CA LEU A 24 -1.44 -1.08 22.99
C LEU A 24 -1.08 0.09 22.05
N SER A 25 -1.40 1.32 22.45
CA SER A 25 -1.02 2.54 21.72
C SER A 25 0.50 2.68 21.58
N GLY A 26 1.26 2.42 22.66
CA GLY A 26 2.72 2.42 22.64
C GLY A 26 3.32 1.36 21.71
N LEU A 27 2.74 0.16 21.66
CA LEU A 27 3.16 -0.90 20.73
C LEU A 27 2.94 -0.51 19.27
N ILE A 28 1.77 0.05 18.93
CA ILE A 28 1.45 0.50 17.57
C ILE A 28 2.35 1.66 17.15
N PHE A 29 2.56 2.64 18.04
CA PHE A 29 3.40 3.80 17.75
C PHE A 29 4.89 3.43 17.67
N GLY A 30 5.37 2.51 18.51
CA GLY A 30 6.73 1.98 18.48
C GLY A 30 7.03 1.23 17.17
N PHE A 31 6.10 0.38 16.71
CA PHE A 31 6.22 -0.32 15.42
C PHE A 31 6.25 0.66 14.24
N SER A 32 5.44 1.72 14.29
CA SER A 32 5.35 2.72 13.21
C SER A 32 6.61 3.55 13.02
N ARG A 33 7.55 3.54 13.98
CA ARG A 33 8.81 4.30 13.93
C ARG A 33 10.01 3.48 13.46
N VAL A 34 9.86 2.18 13.20
CA VAL A 34 10.92 1.37 12.58
C VAL A 34 10.97 1.67 11.08
N ARG A 35 11.52 2.83 10.72
CA ARG A 35 12.02 3.04 9.36
C ARG A 35 13.34 2.29 9.28
N SER A 36 13.30 1.09 8.71
CA SER A 36 14.51 0.39 8.29
C SER A 36 15.24 1.30 7.29
N ALA A 37 16.45 1.74 7.65
CA ALA A 37 17.35 2.38 6.71
C ALA A 37 17.96 1.28 5.85
N PHE A 38 17.21 0.81 4.85
CA PHE A 38 17.76 -0.08 3.84
C PHE A 38 18.80 0.71 3.04
N ALA A 39 20.07 0.39 3.25
CA ALA A 39 21.12 0.79 2.33
C ALA A 39 20.93 -0.06 1.06
N GLU A 40 20.40 0.55 0.00
CA GLU A 40 20.36 -0.06 -1.32
C GLU A 40 21.80 -0.08 -1.88
N THR A 41 22.58 -1.10 -1.53
CA THR A 41 23.86 -1.37 -2.19
C THR A 41 23.56 -1.93 -3.57
N LYS A 42 23.44 -1.03 -4.55
CA LYS A 42 23.50 -1.40 -5.97
C LYS A 42 24.95 -1.73 -6.29
N ASP A 43 25.35 -2.98 -6.12
CA ASP A 43 26.55 -3.51 -6.77
C ASP A 43 26.25 -3.62 -8.28
N PRO A 44 26.93 -2.86 -9.16
CA PRO A 44 26.55 -2.76 -10.57
C PRO A 44 27.25 -3.81 -11.47
N ASP A 45 27.65 -4.97 -10.94
CA ASP A 45 28.51 -5.93 -11.67
C ASP A 45 27.90 -7.33 -11.88
N ALA A 46 26.60 -7.38 -12.14
CA ALA A 46 25.98 -8.49 -12.85
C ALA A 46 24.82 -7.94 -13.68
N GLY A 47 25.07 -7.75 -14.98
CA GLY A 47 24.18 -7.05 -15.91
C GLY A 47 22.80 -7.68 -16.04
N GLU A 48 21.90 -7.30 -15.14
CA GLU A 48 20.47 -7.36 -15.36
C GLU A 48 20.08 -6.01 -15.97
N ILE A 49 20.06 -5.94 -17.30
CA ILE A 49 19.45 -4.82 -18.00
C ILE A 49 17.96 -4.90 -17.63
N SER A 50 17.56 -4.12 -16.64
CA SER A 50 16.16 -4.06 -16.25
C SER A 50 15.40 -3.41 -17.41
N ASP A 51 14.74 -4.21 -18.25
CA ASP A 51 13.87 -3.77 -19.36
C ASP A 51 12.62 -2.99 -18.89
N MET A 52 12.63 -2.52 -17.65
CA MET A 52 11.58 -1.75 -17.04
C MET A 52 11.62 -0.32 -17.57
N HIS A 53 10.54 0.09 -18.20
CA HIS A 53 10.32 1.43 -18.73
C HIS A 53 9.03 2.02 -18.16
N TYR A 54 8.87 3.34 -18.30
CA TYR A 54 7.66 4.03 -17.85
C TYR A 54 6.68 4.16 -19.01
N VAL A 55 5.42 3.78 -18.77
CA VAL A 55 4.31 3.93 -19.72
C VAL A 55 3.25 4.82 -19.08
N THR A 56 2.76 5.79 -19.85
CA THR A 56 1.71 6.73 -19.41
C THR A 56 0.46 6.52 -20.25
N PHE A 57 -0.65 6.21 -19.58
CA PHE A 57 -1.97 6.09 -20.18
C PHE A 57 -2.75 7.38 -20.03
N PHE A 58 -3.44 7.79 -21.09
CA PHE A 58 -4.39 8.91 -21.09
C PHE A 58 -5.78 8.34 -21.45
N ALA A 59 -6.69 8.31 -20.48
CA ALA A 59 -8.05 7.76 -20.65
C ALA A 59 -9.05 8.55 -19.80
N ASP A 60 -10.23 8.85 -20.31
CA ASP A 60 -11.33 9.53 -19.59
C ASP A 60 -10.91 10.79 -18.82
N ASN A 61 -10.07 11.64 -19.43
CA ASN A 61 -9.47 12.83 -18.80
C ASN A 61 -8.60 12.53 -17.57
N LYS A 62 -8.17 11.29 -17.38
CA LYS A 62 -7.24 10.84 -16.34
C LYS A 62 -5.92 10.41 -16.96
N THR A 63 -4.87 10.50 -16.16
CA THR A 63 -3.51 10.09 -16.54
C THR A 63 -2.97 9.12 -15.51
N LEU A 64 -2.43 7.99 -15.98
CA LEU A 64 -1.83 6.96 -15.13
C LEU A 64 -0.45 6.61 -15.67
N THR A 65 0.60 6.75 -14.85
CA THR A 65 1.96 6.33 -15.20
C THR A 65 2.36 5.12 -14.39
N ILE A 66 2.80 4.05 -15.07
CA ILE A 66 3.27 2.81 -14.45
C ILE A 66 4.70 2.50 -14.89
N LYS A 67 5.46 1.81 -14.03
CA LYS A 67 6.73 1.19 -14.40
C LYS A 67 6.46 -0.26 -14.80
N THR A 68 6.78 -0.64 -16.03
CA THR A 68 6.47 -1.97 -16.58
C THR A 68 7.58 -2.43 -17.53
N ASN A 69 7.73 -3.75 -17.69
CA ASN A 69 8.54 -4.38 -18.75
C ASN A 69 7.64 -5.04 -19.82
N ALA A 70 6.42 -4.52 -20.00
CA ALA A 70 5.49 -5.02 -21.02
C ALA A 70 6.01 -4.62 -22.41
N ASN A 71 5.99 -5.54 -23.37
CA ASN A 71 6.49 -5.26 -24.71
C ASN A 71 5.39 -4.73 -25.64
N THR A 72 4.12 -4.95 -25.28
CA THR A 72 2.96 -4.53 -26.06
C THR A 72 2.02 -3.65 -25.24
N VAL A 73 1.23 -2.83 -25.93
CA VAL A 73 0.22 -1.98 -25.29
C VAL A 73 -0.83 -2.84 -24.58
N GLU A 74 -1.19 -3.99 -25.13
CA GLU A 74 -2.13 -4.93 -24.49
C GLU A 74 -1.60 -5.49 -23.17
N GLU A 75 -0.33 -5.89 -23.11
CA GLU A 75 0.29 -6.35 -21.88
C GLU A 75 0.36 -5.25 -20.82
N ALA A 76 0.67 -4.03 -21.23
CA ALA A 76 0.73 -2.87 -20.35
C ALA A 76 -0.67 -2.57 -19.75
N LEU A 77 -1.72 -2.59 -20.58
CA LEU A 77 -3.11 -2.37 -20.16
C LEU A 77 -3.60 -3.44 -19.18
N LYS A 78 -3.34 -4.72 -19.46
CA LYS A 78 -3.71 -5.84 -18.60
C LYS A 78 -3.07 -5.73 -17.22
N ARG A 79 -1.78 -5.33 -17.14
CA ARG A 79 -1.08 -5.12 -15.87
C ARG A 79 -1.58 -3.91 -15.09
N SER A 80 -2.00 -2.86 -15.78
CA SER A 80 -2.66 -1.71 -15.15
C SER A 80 -4.12 -1.97 -14.75
N ASN A 81 -4.65 -3.18 -15.01
CA ASN A 81 -6.04 -3.54 -14.77
C ASN A 81 -7.04 -2.59 -15.47
N ILE A 82 -6.67 -2.10 -16.65
CA ILE A 82 -7.53 -1.28 -17.52
C ILE A 82 -8.23 -2.25 -18.47
N ALA A 83 -9.55 -2.38 -18.32
CA ALA A 83 -10.38 -3.11 -19.28
C ALA A 83 -10.60 -2.22 -20.52
N VAL A 84 -10.43 -2.82 -21.70
CA VAL A 84 -10.73 -2.17 -22.99
C VAL A 84 -11.94 -2.87 -23.57
N GLU A 85 -13.04 -2.14 -23.70
CA GLU A 85 -14.28 -2.63 -24.29
C GLU A 85 -14.25 -2.54 -25.83
N ASN A 86 -15.17 -3.22 -26.50
CA ASN A 86 -15.20 -3.28 -27.97
C ASN A 86 -15.38 -1.92 -28.68
N TYR A 87 -15.88 -0.91 -27.97
CA TYR A 87 -16.09 0.44 -28.49
C TYR A 87 -14.93 1.38 -28.18
N ASP A 88 -13.96 0.95 -27.37
CA ASP A 88 -12.83 1.78 -26.96
C ASP A 88 -11.78 1.82 -28.06
N LYS A 89 -11.31 3.02 -28.36
CA LYS A 89 -10.24 3.24 -29.32
C LYS A 89 -8.92 3.37 -28.57
N VAL A 90 -7.97 2.47 -28.85
CA VAL A 90 -6.62 2.50 -28.28
C VAL A 90 -5.63 2.93 -29.37
N GLU A 91 -4.79 3.90 -29.04
CA GLU A 91 -3.69 4.35 -29.87
C GLU A 91 -2.40 4.40 -29.02
N PRO A 92 -1.26 3.86 -29.48
CA PRO A 92 -1.06 3.11 -30.73
C PRO A 92 -1.72 1.72 -30.71
N ALA A 93 -1.63 0.98 -31.82
CA ALA A 93 -2.20 -0.35 -31.95
C ALA A 93 -1.69 -1.32 -30.87
N ARG A 94 -2.49 -2.34 -30.54
CA ARG A 94 -2.29 -3.22 -29.38
C ARG A 94 -1.13 -4.24 -29.52
N THR A 95 -0.46 -4.28 -30.67
CA THR A 95 0.49 -5.33 -31.09
C THR A 95 1.93 -4.88 -30.99
#